data_AF-A0A4Q5LLF1-F1
#
_entry.id   AF-A0A4Q5LLF1-F1
#
_cell.length_a   1.000
_cell.length_b   1.000
_cell.length_c   1.000
_cell.angle_alpha   90.00
_cell.angle_beta   90.00
_cell.angle_gamma   90.00
#
_symmetry.space_group_name_H-M   'P 1'
#
loop_
_entity.id
_entity.type
_entity.pdbx_description
1 polymer ?
#
loop_
_entity_poly.entity_id
_entity_poly.type
_entity_poly.pdbx_seq_one_letter_code
_entity_poly.pdbx_strand_id
1 'polypeptide(L)'
;MISKYKGLVVEFINESNYELGSTDNINIYDAIYSDGNYNYQTKHGINVSENDKKVSSALLVGNGGGITVHENSFVIKNDDIFICCSEMVYSLKLPKLTLNWYKAIDQATNFEIYTFKDDFIIHGEMSIFRITANSEIKWEFSARDIFVNLNSHKEFEIIGEQIKLVDFQNYEYIIDENGNVISDRLLK
;
A
#
# COMPACT_ATOMS: atom_id res chain seq x y z
N MET A 1 -3.38 2.73 13.17
CA MET A 1 -3.55 4.03 12.47
C MET A 1 -5.03 4.33 12.36
N ILE A 2 -5.47 5.60 12.49
CA ILE A 2 -6.89 5.97 12.40
C ILE A 2 -7.06 7.08 11.36
N SER A 3 -8.10 6.96 10.53
CA SER A 3 -8.54 7.99 9.59
C SER A 3 -10.03 8.29 9.75
N LYS A 4 -10.45 9.51 9.41
CA LYS A 4 -11.84 9.95 9.45
C LYS A 4 -12.30 10.30 8.04
N TYR A 5 -13.47 9.81 7.64
CA TYR A 5 -13.99 10.02 6.29
C TYR A 5 -15.52 10.06 6.28
N LYS A 6 -16.11 11.20 5.89
CA LYS A 6 -17.58 11.39 5.78
C LYS A 6 -18.39 10.88 7.00
N GLY A 7 -17.90 11.09 8.21
CA GLY A 7 -18.55 10.63 9.45
C GLY A 7 -18.17 9.22 9.90
N LEU A 8 -17.44 8.47 9.07
CA LEU A 8 -16.84 7.19 9.42
C LEU A 8 -15.51 7.40 10.16
N VAL A 9 -15.21 6.48 11.06
CA VAL A 9 -13.87 6.26 11.62
C VAL A 9 -13.36 4.94 11.03
N VAL A 10 -12.22 4.99 10.37
CA VAL A 10 -11.55 3.83 9.78
C VAL A 10 -10.27 3.60 10.56
N GLU A 11 -10.20 2.50 11.28
CA GLU A 11 -9.03 2.08 12.03
C GLU A 11 -8.32 0.96 11.28
N PHE A 12 -7.01 1.12 11.14
CA PHE A 12 -6.11 0.13 10.55
C PHE A 12 -5.18 -0.42 11.63
N ILE A 13 -5.09 -1.74 11.69
CA ILE A 13 -4.43 -2.49 12.76
C ILE A 13 -3.36 -3.38 12.13
N ASN A 14 -2.17 -3.36 12.70
CA ASN A 14 -1.16 -4.35 12.35
C ASN A 14 -1.47 -5.67 13.07
N GLU A 15 -1.83 -6.70 12.32
CA GLU A 15 -2.31 -7.99 12.83
C GLU A 15 -1.21 -9.06 12.76
N SER A 16 0.00 -8.72 13.19
CA SER A 16 1.19 -9.59 13.06
C SER A 16 1.01 -10.95 13.75
N ASN A 17 0.24 -10.99 14.84
CA ASN A 17 0.00 -12.19 15.66
C ASN A 17 -1.31 -12.92 15.30
N TYR A 18 -2.03 -12.46 14.29
CA TYR A 18 -3.29 -13.06 13.90
C TYR A 18 -3.08 -14.42 13.24
N GLU A 19 -3.79 -15.45 13.69
CA GLU A 19 -3.73 -16.80 13.15
C GLU A 19 -5.02 -17.19 12.45
N LEU A 20 -4.97 -17.48 11.14
CA LEU A 20 -6.16 -17.85 10.37
C LEU A 20 -6.85 -19.09 10.96
N GLY A 21 -8.14 -18.96 11.27
CA GLY A 21 -8.96 -20.03 11.82
C GLY A 21 -8.77 -20.27 13.33
N SER A 22 -7.90 -19.52 14.00
CA SER A 22 -7.74 -19.61 15.46
C SER A 22 -8.89 -18.90 16.19
N THR A 23 -9.42 -19.55 17.23
CA THR A 23 -10.39 -18.97 18.16
C THR A 23 -9.74 -18.05 19.19
N ASP A 24 -8.42 -18.07 19.30
CA ASP A 24 -7.66 -17.31 20.30
C ASP A 24 -7.30 -15.89 19.81
N ASN A 25 -7.68 -15.55 18.57
CA ASN A 25 -7.49 -14.21 18.03
C ASN A 25 -8.29 -13.17 18.84
N ILE A 26 -7.61 -12.08 19.20
CA ILE A 26 -8.22 -10.96 19.93
C ILE A 26 -9.33 -10.30 19.09
N ASN A 27 -9.07 -10.14 17.79
CA ASN A 27 -9.99 -9.49 16.87
C ASN A 27 -10.69 -10.53 15.99
N ILE A 28 -11.97 -10.27 15.70
CA ILE A 28 -12.77 -11.07 14.78
C ILE A 28 -13.20 -10.17 13.62
N TYR A 29 -12.95 -10.65 12.40
CA TYR A 29 -13.18 -9.94 11.16
C TYR A 29 -14.41 -10.48 10.43
N ASP A 30 -15.22 -9.57 9.87
CA ASP A 30 -16.44 -9.97 9.15
C ASP A 30 -16.09 -10.55 7.76
N ALA A 31 -14.96 -10.14 7.19
CA ALA A 31 -14.38 -10.67 5.95
C ALA A 31 -12.87 -10.90 6.10
N ILE A 32 -12.35 -11.90 5.37
CA ILE A 32 -10.91 -12.15 5.22
C ILE A 32 -10.61 -12.19 3.73
N TYR A 33 -9.66 -11.37 3.29
CA TYR A 33 -9.20 -11.31 1.91
C TYR A 33 -7.74 -11.78 1.85
N SER A 34 -7.50 -12.84 1.09
CA SER A 34 -6.18 -13.39 0.81
C SER A 34 -6.08 -13.87 -0.63
N ASP A 35 -4.86 -14.02 -1.11
CA ASP A 35 -4.53 -14.64 -2.41
C ASP A 35 -4.54 -16.18 -2.35
N GLY A 36 -4.72 -16.77 -1.16
CA GLY A 36 -4.73 -18.21 -0.91
C GLY A 36 -3.37 -18.84 -0.60
N ASN A 37 -2.27 -18.06 -0.52
CA ASN A 37 -0.93 -18.59 -0.29
C ASN A 37 -0.55 -18.68 1.20
N TYR A 38 -0.32 -19.89 1.72
CA TYR A 38 -0.22 -20.18 3.16
C TYR A 38 0.99 -19.60 3.94
N ASN A 39 1.84 -18.74 3.36
CA ASN A 39 3.03 -18.20 4.04
C ASN A 39 2.88 -16.71 4.41
N TYR A 40 1.85 -16.40 5.19
CA TYR A 40 1.39 -15.04 5.42
C TYR A 40 2.24 -14.28 6.47
N GLN A 41 3.09 -13.37 6.01
CA GLN A 41 3.85 -12.50 6.92
C GLN A 41 3.04 -11.26 7.32
N THR A 42 2.37 -10.62 6.36
CA THR A 42 1.70 -9.33 6.58
C THR A 42 0.20 -9.52 6.68
N LYS A 43 -0.37 -8.97 7.76
CA LYS A 43 -1.80 -9.04 8.08
C LYS A 43 -2.24 -7.67 8.56
N HIS A 44 -3.26 -7.12 7.91
CA HIS A 44 -3.77 -5.79 8.22
C HIS A 44 -5.26 -5.86 8.50
N GLY A 45 -5.63 -5.56 9.75
CA GLY A 45 -7.01 -5.41 10.17
C GLY A 45 -7.54 -4.04 9.77
N ILE A 46 -8.79 -4.00 9.32
CA ILE A 46 -9.52 -2.75 9.04
C ILE A 46 -10.84 -2.81 9.78
N ASN A 47 -11.08 -1.87 10.67
CA ASN A 47 -12.36 -1.67 11.35
C ASN A 47 -12.98 -0.36 10.87
N VAL A 48 -14.26 -0.41 10.49
CA VAL A 48 -15.04 0.78 10.15
C VAL A 48 -16.13 0.95 11.20
N SER A 49 -16.24 2.15 11.76
CA SER A 49 -17.32 2.53 12.66
C SER A 49 -17.96 3.85 12.26
N GLU A 50 -19.22 4.02 12.65
CA GLU A 50 -20.00 5.24 12.46
C GLU A 50 -20.77 5.49 13.76
N ASN A 51 -20.70 6.71 14.31
CA ASN A 51 -21.31 7.06 15.60
C ASN A 51 -20.98 6.04 16.71
N ASP A 52 -19.70 5.68 16.83
CA ASP A 52 -19.14 4.72 17.79
C ASP A 52 -19.70 3.28 17.70
N LYS A 53 -20.38 2.94 16.59
CA LYS A 53 -20.87 1.59 16.32
C LYS A 53 -20.07 0.96 15.18
N LYS A 54 -19.59 -0.27 15.38
CA LYS A 54 -18.94 -1.06 14.33
C LYS A 54 -19.91 -1.26 13.16
N VAL A 55 -19.46 -0.91 11.95
CA VAL A 55 -20.21 -1.06 10.69
C VAL A 55 -19.77 -2.30 9.93
N SER A 56 -18.46 -2.52 9.85
CA SER A 56 -17.84 -3.72 9.27
C SER A 56 -16.37 -3.83 9.68
N SER A 57 -15.79 -5.01 9.54
CA SER A 57 -14.34 -5.19 9.56
C SER A 57 -13.84 -6.21 8.55
N ALA A 58 -12.60 -6.02 8.08
CA ALA A 58 -11.94 -6.95 7.17
C ALA A 58 -10.48 -7.18 7.59
N LEU A 59 -9.99 -8.40 7.37
CA LEU A 59 -8.58 -8.73 7.45
C LEU A 59 -8.01 -8.84 6.04
N LEU A 60 -6.95 -8.10 5.75
CA LEU A 60 -6.14 -8.27 4.56
C LEU A 60 -4.94 -9.13 4.89
N VAL A 61 -4.63 -10.05 4.01
CA VAL A 61 -3.52 -10.97 4.17
C VAL A 61 -2.66 -10.93 2.91
N GLY A 62 -1.36 -10.71 3.09
CA GLY A 62 -0.38 -10.65 2.02
C GLY A 62 0.81 -11.57 2.29
N ASN A 63 1.53 -11.92 1.23
CA ASN A 63 2.67 -12.83 1.24
C ASN A 63 3.93 -12.10 0.72
N GLY A 64 4.82 -11.74 1.63
CA GLY A 64 6.03 -11.01 1.29
C GLY A 64 6.57 -10.20 2.47
N GLY A 65 7.16 -9.04 2.20
CA GLY A 65 7.80 -8.21 3.23
C GLY A 65 6.87 -7.88 4.41
N GLY A 66 7.40 -8.03 5.62
CA GLY A 66 6.72 -7.72 6.89
C GLY A 66 6.58 -6.22 7.10
N ILE A 67 5.54 -5.63 6.53
CA ILE A 67 5.24 -4.20 6.67
C ILE A 67 4.20 -3.97 7.77
N THR A 68 4.18 -2.74 8.29
CA THR A 68 3.19 -2.29 9.27
C THR A 68 2.36 -1.17 8.66
N VAL A 69 1.14 -0.95 9.16
CA VAL A 69 0.29 0.13 8.65
C VAL A 69 0.73 1.48 9.22
N HIS A 70 1.02 2.42 8.33
CA HIS A 70 1.30 3.83 8.62
C HIS A 70 0.51 4.76 7.67
N GLU A 71 0.80 6.06 7.71
CA GLU A 71 0.00 7.10 7.03
C GLU A 71 -0.07 6.97 5.51
N ASN A 72 0.99 6.47 4.86
CA ASN A 72 1.05 6.29 3.40
C ASN A 72 0.80 4.84 2.98
N SER A 73 0.46 3.93 3.89
CA SER A 73 0.11 2.56 3.51
C SER A 73 -1.26 2.50 2.82
N PHE A 74 -2.08 3.54 2.91
CA PHE A 74 -3.42 3.59 2.32
C PHE A 74 -3.82 4.98 1.84
N VAL A 75 -4.80 5.02 0.95
CA VAL A 75 -5.51 6.22 0.52
C VAL A 75 -7.01 5.97 0.57
N ILE A 76 -7.80 6.93 1.07
CA ILE A 76 -9.26 6.92 0.96
C ILE A 76 -9.69 7.94 -0.10
N LYS A 77 -10.28 7.47 -1.20
CA LYS A 77 -10.74 8.32 -2.32
C LYS A 77 -12.04 7.75 -2.89
N ASN A 78 -13.02 8.60 -3.17
CA ASN A 78 -14.30 8.20 -3.81
C ASN A 78 -15.05 7.05 -3.10
N ASP A 79 -15.09 7.08 -1.77
CA ASP A 79 -15.69 6.03 -0.93
C ASP A 79 -14.99 4.66 -1.07
N ASP A 80 -13.75 4.61 -1.57
CA ASP A 80 -12.92 3.42 -1.62
C ASP A 80 -11.66 3.60 -0.76
N ILE A 81 -11.20 2.53 -0.13
CA ILE A 81 -9.88 2.40 0.48
C ILE A 81 -8.98 1.69 -0.52
N PHE A 82 -7.84 2.29 -0.82
CA PHE A 82 -6.73 1.65 -1.52
C PHE A 82 -5.63 1.41 -0.50
N ILE A 83 -5.12 0.20 -0.34
CA ILE A 83 -4.16 -0.14 0.72
C ILE A 83 -3.14 -1.16 0.25
N CYS A 84 -1.87 -0.88 0.55
CA CYS A 84 -0.76 -1.80 0.39
C CYS A 84 -0.79 -2.84 1.51
N CYS A 85 -0.63 -4.11 1.16
CA CYS A 85 -0.49 -5.22 2.09
C CYS A 85 0.50 -6.20 1.46
N SER A 86 1.78 -6.00 1.77
CA SER A 86 2.90 -6.72 1.17
C SER A 86 2.94 -6.54 -0.37
N GLU A 87 3.09 -7.60 -1.14
CA GLU A 87 3.09 -7.63 -2.62
C GLU A 87 1.74 -7.21 -3.25
N MET A 88 0.67 -7.21 -2.46
CA MET A 88 -0.68 -6.87 -2.92
C MET A 88 -1.08 -5.42 -2.63
N VAL A 89 -1.84 -4.84 -3.56
CA VAL A 89 -2.66 -3.64 -3.33
C VAL A 89 -4.13 -4.05 -3.41
N TYR A 90 -4.91 -3.63 -2.41
CA TYR A 90 -6.34 -3.89 -2.30
C TYR A 90 -7.15 -2.62 -2.52
N SER A 91 -8.31 -2.75 -3.17
CA SER A 91 -9.37 -1.74 -3.21
C SER A 91 -10.63 -2.27 -2.54
N LEU A 92 -11.13 -1.56 -1.52
CA LEU A 92 -12.30 -1.94 -0.73
C LEU A 92 -13.32 -0.81 -0.70
N LYS A 93 -14.61 -1.14 -0.86
CA LYS A 93 -15.70 -0.18 -0.82
C LYS A 93 -16.11 0.19 0.61
N LEU A 94 -16.09 1.47 0.95
CA LEU A 94 -16.70 1.97 2.19
C LEU A 94 -18.23 2.07 2.07
N PRO A 95 -18.96 1.92 3.20
CA PRO A 95 -18.44 1.61 4.53
C PRO A 95 -18.27 0.11 4.78
N LYS A 96 -18.69 -0.78 3.85
CA LYS A 96 -18.85 -2.23 4.09
C LYS A 96 -17.59 -3.08 3.90
N LEU A 97 -16.49 -2.46 3.47
CA LEU A 97 -15.24 -3.13 3.11
C LEU A 97 -15.42 -4.25 2.08
N THR A 98 -16.36 -4.07 1.15
CA THR A 98 -16.57 -5.03 0.04
C THR A 98 -15.41 -4.93 -0.93
N LEU A 99 -14.79 -6.06 -1.28
CA LEU A 99 -13.67 -6.08 -2.21
C LEU A 99 -14.10 -5.62 -3.61
N ASN A 100 -13.47 -4.55 -4.10
CA ASN A 100 -13.58 -4.13 -5.51
C ASN A 100 -12.61 -4.95 -6.36
N TRP A 101 -11.33 -4.94 -5.97
CA TRP A 101 -10.25 -5.69 -6.61
C TRP A 101 -9.05 -5.79 -5.67
N TYR A 102 -8.15 -6.72 -5.99
CA TYR A 102 -6.82 -6.81 -5.39
C TYR A 102 -5.85 -7.29 -6.48
N LYS A 103 -4.59 -6.84 -6.41
CA LYS A 103 -3.60 -7.14 -7.43
C LYS A 103 -2.19 -7.12 -6.85
N ALA A 104 -1.36 -8.09 -7.26
CA ALA A 104 0.08 -8.06 -7.01
C ALA A 104 0.67 -6.97 -7.91
N ILE A 105 1.19 -5.89 -7.31
CA ILE A 105 1.74 -4.75 -8.05
C ILE A 105 3.28 -4.86 -8.07
N ASP A 106 3.93 -4.74 -6.92
CA ASP A 106 5.34 -5.10 -6.76
C ASP A 106 5.50 -6.59 -6.45
N GLN A 107 6.58 -7.21 -6.93
CA GLN A 107 6.84 -8.64 -6.72
C GLN A 107 7.35 -8.98 -5.31
N ALA A 108 7.88 -8.01 -4.59
CA ALA A 108 8.40 -8.18 -3.24
C ALA A 108 7.46 -7.52 -2.21
N THR A 109 7.34 -6.20 -2.26
CA THR A 109 6.59 -5.42 -1.27
C THR A 109 6.14 -4.08 -1.85
N ASN A 110 4.89 -3.69 -1.64
CA ASN A 110 4.43 -2.31 -1.83
C ASN A 110 4.51 -1.60 -0.48
N PHE A 111 5.37 -0.59 -0.37
CA PHE A 111 5.56 0.17 0.86
C PHE A 111 4.47 1.23 1.03
N GLU A 112 4.22 2.01 -0.03
CA GLU A 112 3.41 3.22 0.08
C GLU A 112 2.54 3.44 -1.16
N ILE A 113 1.44 4.15 -0.96
CA ILE A 113 0.51 4.57 -2.00
C ILE A 113 0.21 6.07 -1.86
N TYR A 114 0.31 6.78 -2.97
CA TYR A 114 0.11 8.23 -3.04
C TYR A 114 -0.93 8.57 -4.09
N THR A 115 -1.80 9.56 -3.82
CA THR A 115 -2.62 10.16 -4.88
C THR A 115 -1.73 10.91 -5.86
N PHE A 116 -1.90 10.69 -7.16
CA PHE A 116 -1.17 11.39 -8.20
C PHE A 116 -2.10 11.73 -9.35
N LYS A 117 -2.55 12.99 -9.37
CA LYS A 117 -3.65 13.45 -10.23
C LYS A 117 -4.90 12.58 -10.01
N ASP A 118 -5.44 11.98 -11.07
CA ASP A 118 -6.57 11.05 -10.97
C ASP A 118 -6.17 9.61 -10.61
N ASP A 119 -4.88 9.31 -10.68
CA ASP A 119 -4.28 7.99 -10.49
C ASP A 119 -3.63 7.86 -9.10
N PHE A 120 -2.85 6.80 -8.93
CA PHE A 120 -2.01 6.55 -7.77
C PHE A 120 -0.57 6.26 -8.20
N ILE A 121 0.38 6.64 -7.35
CA ILE A 121 1.75 6.14 -7.39
C ILE A 121 1.91 5.11 -6.28
N ILE A 122 2.40 3.93 -6.64
CA ILE A 122 2.79 2.87 -5.71
C ILE A 122 4.29 2.87 -5.62
N HIS A 123 4.81 3.04 -4.40
CA HIS A 123 6.20 2.86 -4.07
C HIS A 123 6.40 1.38 -3.69
N GLY A 124 6.85 0.59 -4.65
CA GLY A 124 7.25 -0.80 -4.46
C GLY A 124 8.73 -0.93 -4.14
N GLU A 125 9.12 -2.10 -3.64
CA GLU A 125 10.51 -2.43 -3.31
C GLU A 125 11.35 -2.59 -4.59
N MET A 126 10.83 -3.24 -5.63
CA MET A 126 11.54 -3.42 -6.90
C MET A 126 11.34 -2.25 -7.86
N SER A 127 10.12 -1.71 -7.86
CA SER A 127 9.66 -0.79 -8.89
C SER A 127 8.72 0.28 -8.33
N ILE A 128 8.64 1.42 -9.01
CA ILE A 128 7.58 2.42 -8.82
C ILE A 128 6.55 2.25 -9.92
N PHE A 129 5.28 2.34 -9.57
CA PHE A 129 4.17 2.15 -10.50
C PHE A 129 3.24 3.34 -10.49
N ARG A 130 2.74 3.73 -11.66
CA ARG A 130 1.52 4.55 -11.75
C ARG A 130 0.35 3.66 -12.10
N ILE A 131 -0.67 3.63 -11.24
CA ILE A 131 -1.85 2.78 -11.42
C ILE A 131 -3.14 3.59 -11.39
N THR A 132 -4.15 3.15 -12.14
CA THR A 132 -5.50 3.73 -12.06
C THR A 132 -6.25 3.18 -10.85
N ALA A 133 -7.36 3.84 -10.51
CA ALA A 133 -8.29 3.33 -9.50
C ALA A 133 -8.92 1.96 -9.83
N ASN A 134 -8.79 1.50 -11.08
CA ASN A 134 -9.29 0.21 -11.54
C ASN A 134 -8.18 -0.85 -11.68
N SER A 135 -7.01 -0.64 -11.05
CA SER A 135 -5.84 -1.54 -11.05
C SER A 135 -5.05 -1.65 -12.35
N GLU A 136 -5.33 -0.79 -13.34
CA GLU A 136 -4.56 -0.74 -14.58
C GLU A 136 -3.22 -0.06 -14.33
N ILE A 137 -2.11 -0.71 -14.71
CA ILE A 137 -0.77 -0.13 -14.61
C ILE A 137 -0.56 0.74 -15.86
N LYS A 138 -0.34 2.05 -15.66
CA LYS A 138 -0.02 2.99 -16.73
C LYS A 138 1.44 2.90 -17.13
N TRP A 139 2.33 2.83 -16.14
CA TRP A 139 3.76 2.61 -16.34
C TRP A 139 4.37 2.02 -15.08
N GLU A 140 5.55 1.41 -15.27
CA GLU A 140 6.43 0.86 -14.26
C GLU A 140 7.83 1.43 -14.49
N PHE A 141 8.53 1.78 -13.41
CA PHE A 141 9.92 2.18 -13.44
C PHE A 141 10.72 1.36 -12.42
N SER A 142 11.75 0.66 -12.90
CA SER A 142 12.73 -0.03 -12.06
C SER A 142 14.08 0.69 -12.13
N ALA A 143 14.80 0.72 -11.02
CA ALA A 143 16.15 1.27 -10.94
C ALA A 143 17.22 0.18 -11.17
N ARG A 144 18.49 0.52 -10.88
CA ARG A 144 19.60 -0.45 -10.93
C ARG A 144 19.54 -1.48 -9.81
N ASP A 145 18.89 -1.10 -8.72
CA ASP A 145 18.69 -1.91 -7.52
C ASP A 145 17.36 -1.51 -6.85
N ILE A 146 17.05 -2.11 -5.71
CA ILE A 146 15.78 -1.97 -5.00
C ILE A 146 15.63 -0.58 -4.33
N PHE A 147 14.40 -0.15 -4.08
CA PHE A 147 14.09 1.11 -3.39
C PHE A 147 14.05 0.93 -1.86
N VAL A 148 15.18 0.51 -1.29
CA VAL A 148 15.38 0.35 0.16
C VAL A 148 16.65 1.09 0.56
N ASN A 149 16.65 1.76 1.71
CA ASN A 149 17.83 2.45 2.22
C ASN A 149 18.28 1.97 3.60
N LEU A 150 19.60 1.87 3.77
CA LEU A 150 20.25 1.61 5.05
C LEU A 150 20.82 2.89 5.70
N ASN A 151 20.96 3.96 4.92
CA ASN A 151 21.67 5.20 5.24
C ASN A 151 20.75 6.37 5.63
N SER A 152 19.45 6.11 5.88
CA SER A 152 18.48 7.09 6.39
C SER A 152 18.21 8.31 5.47
N HIS A 153 18.49 8.23 4.17
CA HIS A 153 18.01 9.22 3.20
C HIS A 153 16.63 8.83 2.68
N LYS A 154 15.79 9.82 2.39
CA LYS A 154 14.45 9.60 1.84
C LYS A 154 14.55 8.99 0.44
N GLU A 155 14.03 7.77 0.27
CA GLU A 155 14.10 6.95 -0.94
C GLU A 155 13.13 7.41 -2.02
N PHE A 156 12.02 8.02 -1.60
CA PHE A 156 10.91 8.35 -2.47
C PHE A 156 10.33 9.71 -2.12
N GLU A 157 10.15 10.56 -3.12
CA GLU A 157 9.47 11.84 -2.96
C GLU A 157 8.78 12.29 -4.25
N ILE A 158 7.54 12.78 -4.13
CA ILE A 158 6.83 13.43 -5.24
C ILE A 158 6.97 14.95 -5.11
N ILE A 159 7.52 15.61 -6.13
CA ILE A 159 7.72 17.06 -6.18
C ILE A 159 6.99 17.60 -7.43
N GLY A 160 5.75 18.06 -7.23
CA GLY A 160 4.89 18.47 -8.35
C GLY A 160 4.59 17.28 -9.26
N GLU A 161 5.06 17.34 -10.50
CA GLU A 161 4.88 16.28 -11.51
C GLU A 161 6.11 15.36 -11.64
N GLN A 162 7.15 15.61 -10.84
CA GLN A 162 8.37 14.81 -10.84
C GLN A 162 8.39 13.87 -9.64
N ILE A 163 8.98 12.70 -9.84
CA ILE A 163 9.18 11.71 -8.79
C ILE A 163 10.69 11.53 -8.62
N LYS A 164 11.16 11.76 -7.41
CA LYS A 164 12.55 11.62 -7.01
C LYS A 164 12.72 10.31 -6.28
N LEU A 165 13.70 9.53 -6.70
CA LEU A 165 13.97 8.18 -6.18
C LEU A 165 15.44 8.04 -5.82
N VAL A 166 15.75 7.21 -4.82
CA VAL A 166 17.11 6.75 -4.52
C VAL A 166 17.09 5.25 -4.36
N ASP A 167 17.90 4.53 -5.14
CA ASP A 167 18.03 3.07 -5.01
C ASP A 167 19.05 2.66 -3.95
N PHE A 168 19.10 1.36 -3.65
CA PHE A 168 19.98 0.75 -2.67
C PHE A 168 21.48 1.00 -2.95
N GLN A 169 21.85 1.26 -4.21
CA GLN A 169 23.22 1.58 -4.63
C GLN A 169 23.51 3.10 -4.58
N ASN A 170 22.65 3.90 -3.94
CA ASN A 170 22.73 5.35 -3.83
C ASN A 170 22.67 6.08 -5.18
N TYR A 171 22.07 5.50 -6.23
CA TYR A 171 21.73 6.27 -7.42
C TYR A 171 20.44 7.04 -7.20
N GLU A 172 20.49 8.34 -7.41
CA GLU A 172 19.33 9.21 -7.46
C GLU A 172 18.76 9.23 -8.88
N TYR A 173 17.44 9.14 -8.99
CA TYR A 173 16.68 9.27 -10.23
C TYR A 173 15.65 10.36 -10.07
N ILE A 174 15.44 11.12 -11.13
CA ILE A 174 14.27 12.00 -11.28
C ILE A 174 13.54 11.51 -12.51
N ILE A 175 12.29 11.08 -12.33
CA ILE A 175 11.42 10.67 -13.43
C ILE A 175 10.26 11.67 -13.59
N ASP A 176 9.78 11.81 -14.82
CA ASP A 176 8.59 12.60 -15.13
C ASP A 176 7.30 11.84 -14.79
N GLU A 177 6.16 12.50 -14.96
CA GLU A 177 4.84 11.92 -14.69
C GLU A 177 4.47 10.70 -15.54
N ASN A 178 5.20 10.46 -16.63
CA ASN A 178 5.02 9.36 -17.57
C ASN A 178 6.02 8.22 -17.31
N GLY A 179 6.84 8.33 -16.25
CA GLY A 179 7.83 7.34 -15.87
C GLY A 179 9.14 7.44 -16.66
N ASN A 180 9.35 8.51 -17.45
CA ASN A 180 10.59 8.68 -18.19
C ASN A 180 11.66 9.32 -17.31
N VAL A 181 12.89 8.82 -17.40
CA VAL A 181 14.05 9.38 -16.69
C VAL A 181 14.39 10.76 -17.24
N ILE A 182 14.34 11.78 -16.38
CA ILE A 182 14.82 13.14 -16.64
C ILE A 182 16.32 13.20 -16.35
N SER A 183 16.75 12.60 -15.23
CA SER A 183 18.16 12.54 -14.84
C SER A 183 18.41 11.39 -13.88
N ASP A 184 19.60 10.81 -13.94
CA ASP A 184 20.12 9.90 -12.92
C ASP A 184 21.57 10.22 -12.58
N ARG A 185 21.96 9.98 -11.32
CA ARG A 185 23.34 10.19 -10.86
C ARG A 185 23.63 9.40 -9.60
N LEU A 186 24.89 9.01 -9.43
CA LEU A 186 25.38 8.48 -8.15
C LEU A 186 25.47 9.60 -7.11
N LEU A 187 24.85 9.42 -5.95
CA LEU A 187 25.05 10.28 -4.79
C LEU A 187 26.41 9.94 -4.16
N LYS A 188 27.22 10.97 -3.91
CA LYS A 188 28.54 10.84 -3.29
C LYS A 188 28.47 11.01 -1.78
#